data_AF-A0A0S2EAA3-F1
#
_entry.id   AF-A0A0S2EAA3-F1
#
_cell.length_a   1.000
_cell.length_b   1.000
_cell.length_c   1.000
_cell.angle_alpha   90.00
_cell.angle_beta   90.00
_cell.angle_gamma   90.00
#
_symmetry.space_group_name_H-M   'P 1'
#
loop_
_entity.id
_entity.type
_entity.pdbx_description
1 polymer ?
#
loop_
_entity_poly.entity_id
_entity_poly.type
_entity_poly.pdbx_seq_one_letter_code
_entity_poly.pdbx_strand_id
1 'polypeptide(L)'
;LEGVVMELADCALPLLAGVLPTAKPEEAFKDVVAAFLVGAMPRKEGMERKDLLAANVRIFKEQGQALDKVARKDVKVLVVGNPANTNALICSKYAPS
;
A
#
# COMPACT_ATOMS: atom_id res chain seq x y z
N LEU A 1 -0.10 -5.60 -14.54
CA LEU A 1 0.37 -4.23 -14.25
C LEU A 1 0.67 -3.49 -15.55
N GLU A 2 1.34 -4.13 -16.51
CA GLU A 2 1.70 -3.54 -17.81
C GLU A 2 0.59 -2.77 -18.54
N GLY A 3 -0.63 -3.28 -18.64
CA GLY A 3 -1.71 -2.58 -19.35
C GLY A 3 -1.97 -1.15 -18.84
N VAL A 4 -2.05 -0.98 -17.52
CA VAL A 4 -2.25 0.35 -16.90
C VAL A 4 -1.01 1.24 -17.10
N VAL A 5 0.19 0.66 -17.12
CA VAL A 5 1.42 1.41 -17.41
C VAL A 5 1.42 1.92 -18.86
N MET A 6 0.94 1.11 -19.81
CA MET A 6 0.78 1.52 -21.20
C MET A 6 -0.25 2.66 -21.32
N GLU A 7 -1.41 2.55 -20.67
CA GLU A 7 -2.41 3.62 -20.65
C GLU A 7 -1.86 4.94 -20.07
N LEU A 8 -1.02 4.87 -19.03
CA LEU A 8 -0.34 6.06 -18.47
C LEU A 8 0.66 6.67 -19.45
N ALA A 9 1.38 5.84 -20.21
CA ALA A 9 2.32 6.30 -21.24
C ALA A 9 1.59 6.98 -22.42
N ASP A 10 0.46 6.41 -22.85
CA ASP A 10 -0.37 6.94 -23.93
C ASP A 10 -0.95 8.32 -23.60
N CYS A 11 -1.14 8.63 -22.30
CA CYS A 11 -1.61 9.94 -21.85
C CYS A 11 -0.56 11.07 -21.99
N ALA A 12 0.71 10.75 -22.26
CA ALA A 12 1.81 11.72 -22.44
C ALA A 12 1.88 12.83 -21.37
N LEU A 13 1.64 12.47 -20.10
CA LEU A 13 1.54 13.42 -19.00
C LEU A 13 2.91 14.06 -18.69
N PRO A 14 3.08 15.39 -18.82
CA PRO A 14 4.38 16.04 -18.65
C PRO A 14 4.92 15.96 -17.21
N LEU A 15 4.04 15.74 -16.23
CA LEU A 15 4.42 15.57 -14.82
C LEU A 15 4.81 14.13 -14.46
N LEU A 16 4.53 13.16 -15.34
CA LEU A 16 4.83 11.75 -15.08
C LEU A 16 6.25 11.42 -15.54
N ALA A 17 7.21 11.48 -14.62
CA ALA A 17 8.62 11.20 -14.92
C ALA A 17 8.93 9.69 -15.09
N GLY A 18 8.09 8.81 -14.54
CA GLY A 18 8.27 7.36 -14.64
C GLY A 18 7.25 6.56 -13.82
N VAL A 19 7.16 5.26 -14.13
CA VAL A 19 6.28 4.31 -13.44
C VAL A 19 7.06 3.02 -13.17
N LEU A 20 7.01 2.52 -11.93
CA LEU A 20 7.62 1.26 -11.53
C LEU A 20 6.53 0.25 -11.14
N PRO A 21 6.09 -0.64 -12.05
CA PRO A 21 5.22 -1.74 -11.68
C PRO A 21 6.02 -2.82 -10.96
N THR A 22 5.66 -3.16 -9.71
CA THR A 22 6.29 -4.27 -8.98
C THR A 22 5.28 -4.96 -8.07
N ALA A 23 5.58 -6.22 -7.73
CA ALA A 23 4.84 -7.00 -6.74
C ALA A 23 5.60 -7.10 -5.40
N LYS A 24 6.79 -6.49 -5.30
CA LYS A 24 7.63 -6.54 -4.09
C LYS A 24 7.46 -5.24 -3.29
N PRO A 25 6.97 -5.30 -2.04
CA PRO A 25 6.76 -4.11 -1.21
C PRO A 25 8.01 -3.25 -1.01
N GLU A 26 9.18 -3.86 -0.83
CA GLU A 26 10.44 -3.11 -0.63
C GLU A 26 10.88 -2.34 -1.89
N GLU A 27 10.60 -2.85 -3.09
CA GLU A 27 10.86 -2.08 -4.32
C GLU A 27 9.81 -0.98 -4.50
N ALA A 28 8.54 -1.26 -4.17
CA ALA A 28 7.44 -0.31 -4.30
C ALA A 28 7.54 0.88 -3.35
N PHE A 29 8.03 0.67 -2.13
CA PHE A 29 8.10 1.70 -1.08
C PHE A 29 9.47 2.36 -0.95
N LYS A 30 10.44 2.00 -1.79
CA LYS A 30 11.77 2.58 -1.74
C LYS A 30 11.73 4.09 -1.98
N ASP A 31 12.25 4.86 -1.03
CA ASP A 31 12.43 6.32 -1.09
C ASP A 31 11.13 7.13 -1.33
N VAL A 32 9.94 6.53 -1.13
CA VAL A 32 8.67 7.23 -1.36
C VAL A 32 8.44 8.35 -0.36
N VAL A 33 7.88 9.46 -0.83
CA VAL A 33 7.44 10.62 -0.01
C VAL A 33 5.98 10.51 0.40
N ALA A 34 5.18 9.77 -0.36
CA ALA A 34 3.77 9.53 -0.09
C ALA A 34 3.40 8.10 -0.48
N ALA A 35 2.58 7.44 0.34
CA ALA A 35 2.10 6.08 0.10
C ALA A 35 0.57 6.02 0.22
N PHE A 36 -0.09 5.59 -0.86
CA PHE A 36 -1.55 5.42 -0.92
C PHE A 36 -1.88 3.92 -0.85
N LEU A 37 -2.23 3.44 0.35
CA LEU A 37 -2.52 2.04 0.61
C LEU A 37 -3.99 1.72 0.31
N VAL A 38 -4.25 1.48 -0.98
CA VAL A 38 -5.60 1.22 -1.51
C VAL A 38 -6.00 -0.25 -1.41
N GLY A 39 -5.05 -1.15 -1.67
CA GLY A 39 -5.29 -2.60 -1.64
C GLY A 39 -5.57 -3.12 -0.24
N ALA A 40 -6.69 -3.82 -0.08
CA ALA A 40 -7.08 -4.54 1.13
C ALA A 40 -7.85 -5.81 0.75
N MET A 41 -7.99 -6.73 1.68
CA MET A 41 -8.79 -7.92 1.45
C MET A 41 -10.27 -7.52 1.36
N PRO A 42 -10.96 -7.75 0.23
CA PRO A 42 -12.40 -7.51 0.15
C PRO A 42 -13.15 -8.54 1.00
N ARG A 43 -14.28 -8.12 1.59
CA ARG A 43 -15.14 -9.05 2.30
C ARG A 43 -15.74 -10.06 1.31
N LYS A 44 -15.56 -11.35 1.57
CA LYS A 44 -16.19 -12.44 0.81
C LYS A 44 -17.42 -12.96 1.55
N GLU A 45 -18.30 -13.61 0.81
CA GLU A 45 -19.44 -14.33 1.38
C GLU A 45 -18.95 -15.36 2.41
N GLY A 46 -19.66 -15.47 3.54
CA GLY A 46 -19.29 -16.35 4.64
C GLY A 46 -18.17 -15.84 5.55
N MET A 47 -17.50 -14.71 5.25
CA MET A 47 -16.51 -14.14 6.18
C MET A 47 -17.18 -13.43 7.35
N GLU A 48 -16.75 -13.79 8.55
CA GLU A 48 -16.99 -13.00 9.75
C GLU A 48 -16.05 -11.78 9.79
N ARG A 49 -16.39 -10.80 10.64
CA ARG A 49 -15.57 -9.60 10.83
C ARG A 49 -14.15 -9.94 11.31
N LYS A 50 -14.00 -10.98 12.14
CA LYS A 50 -12.70 -11.42 12.66
C LYS A 50 -11.78 -11.95 11.56
N ASP A 51 -12.33 -12.64 10.57
CA ASP A 51 -11.55 -13.22 9.46
C ASP A 51 -11.04 -12.11 8.53
N LEU A 52 -11.91 -11.14 8.24
CA LEU A 52 -11.56 -9.94 7.48
C LEU A 52 -10.44 -9.15 8.16
N LEU A 53 -10.53 -8.96 9.48
CA LEU A 53 -9.50 -8.28 10.25
C LEU A 53 -8.19 -9.07 10.25
N ALA A 54 -8.24 -10.39 10.49
CA ALA A 54 -7.05 -11.23 10.51
C ALA A 54 -6.31 -11.25 9.15
N ALA A 55 -7.04 -11.27 8.04
CA ALA A 55 -6.47 -11.19 6.70
C ALA A 55 -5.78 -9.84 6.46
N ASN A 56 -6.44 -8.73 6.78
CA ASN A 56 -5.86 -7.40 6.61
C ASN A 56 -4.69 -7.12 7.55
N VAL A 57 -4.66 -7.70 8.77
CA VAL A 57 -3.51 -7.59 9.68
C VAL A 57 -2.22 -8.07 9.01
N ARG A 58 -2.27 -9.19 8.27
CA ARG A 58 -1.07 -9.71 7.58
C ARG A 58 -0.59 -8.74 6.49
N ILE A 59 -1.52 -8.21 5.70
CA ILE A 59 -1.23 -7.28 4.60
C ILE A 59 -0.60 -5.98 5.14
N PHE A 60 -1.25 -5.33 6.11
CA PHE A 60 -0.80 -4.04 6.63
C PHE A 60 0.41 -4.15 7.56
N LYS A 61 0.66 -5.33 8.15
CA LYS A 61 1.92 -5.63 8.82
C LYS A 61 3.08 -5.61 7.82
N GLU A 62 2.98 -6.35 6.73
CA GLU A 62 4.04 -6.42 5.72
C GLU A 62 4.30 -5.05 5.08
N GLN A 63 3.24 -4.31 4.74
CA GLN A 63 3.36 -2.95 4.22
C GLN A 63 4.03 -2.00 5.22
N GLY A 64 3.63 -2.03 6.50
CA GLY A 64 4.24 -1.23 7.55
C GLY A 64 5.74 -1.53 7.70
N GLN A 65 6.12 -2.81 7.76
CA GLN A 65 7.53 -3.22 7.86
C GLN A 65 8.36 -2.77 6.65
N ALA A 66 7.79 -2.85 5.44
CA ALA A 66 8.49 -2.39 4.24
C ALA A 66 8.65 -0.87 4.23
N LEU A 67 7.61 -0.11 4.57
CA LEU A 67 7.68 1.34 4.71
C LEU A 67 8.76 1.76 5.73
N ASP A 68 8.75 1.14 6.91
CA ASP A 68 9.74 1.40 7.96
C ASP A 68 11.19 1.23 7.48
N LYS A 69 11.41 0.16 6.70
CA LYS A 69 12.72 -0.25 6.22
C LYS A 69 13.25 0.64 5.09
N VAL A 70 12.42 0.97 4.10
CA VAL A 70 12.89 1.52 2.81
C VAL A 70 12.28 2.86 2.40
N ALA A 71 11.20 3.30 3.04
CA ALA A 71 10.62 4.60 2.72
C ALA A 71 11.41 5.72 3.39
N ARG A 72 11.17 6.96 2.94
CA ARG A 72 11.72 8.11 3.63
C ARG A 72 11.11 8.25 5.02
N LYS A 73 11.88 8.73 5.99
CA LYS A 73 11.41 8.93 7.37
C LYS A 73 10.34 10.01 7.51
N ASP A 74 10.17 10.87 6.49
CA ASP A 74 9.11 11.89 6.41
C ASP A 74 7.90 11.47 5.57
N VAL A 75 7.81 10.19 5.18
CA VAL A 75 6.73 9.67 4.33
C VAL A 75 5.33 9.98 4.89
N LYS A 76 4.41 10.40 4.02
CA LYS A 76 2.99 10.57 4.34
C LYS A 76 2.19 9.37 3.86
N VAL A 77 1.54 8.66 4.78
CA VAL A 77 0.78 7.44 4.47
C VAL A 77 -0.72 7.72 4.55
N LEU A 78 -1.44 7.40 3.47
CA LEU A 78 -2.90 7.42 3.42
C LEU A 78 -3.43 6.00 3.22
N VAL A 79 -4.22 5.51 4.17
CA VAL A 79 -4.88 4.21 4.06
C VAL A 79 -6.31 4.40 3.55
N VAL A 80 -6.62 3.74 2.44
CA VAL A 80 -7.96 3.75 1.82
C VAL A 80 -8.63 2.38 1.96
N GLY A 81 -7.85 1.31 1.94
CA GLY A 81 -8.36 -0.07 2.04
C GLY A 81 -9.08 -0.33 3.37
N ASN A 82 -10.32 -0.81 3.30
CA ASN A 82 -11.15 -1.02 4.49
C ASN A 82 -10.78 -2.28 5.29
N PRO A 83 -10.91 -2.26 6.63
CA PRO A 83 -11.32 -1.13 7.49
C PRO A 83 -10.19 -0.12 7.71
N ALA A 84 -10.32 1.07 7.11
CA ALA A 84 -9.19 1.99 6.90
C ALA A 84 -8.51 2.42 8.21
N ASN A 85 -9.28 2.80 9.24
CA ASN A 85 -8.75 3.24 10.52
C ASN A 85 -7.95 2.12 11.23
N THR A 86 -8.48 0.90 11.24
CA THR A 86 -7.79 -0.24 11.86
C THR A 86 -6.55 -0.63 11.07
N ASN A 87 -6.63 -0.62 9.74
CA ASN A 87 -5.50 -0.90 8.85
C ASN A 87 -4.38 0.14 9.02
N ALA A 88 -4.73 1.43 9.15
CA ALA A 88 -3.78 2.50 9.46
C ALA A 88 -3.09 2.29 10.81
N LEU A 89 -3.85 1.93 11.85
CA LEU A 89 -3.28 1.63 13.17
C LEU A 89 -2.30 0.44 13.11
N ILE A 90 -2.65 -0.62 12.39
CA ILE A 90 -1.79 -1.79 12.20
C ILE A 90 -0.51 -1.39 11.48
N CYS A 91 -0.62 -0.66 10.37
CA CYS A 91 0.51 -0.20 9.58
C CYS A 91 1.49 0.62 10.44
N SER A 92 0.97 1.61 11.17
CA SER A 92 1.77 2.44 12.09
C SER A 92 2.44 1.62 13.20
N LYS A 93 1.77 0.60 13.75
CA LYS A 93 2.36 -0.27 14.78
C LYS A 93 3.57 -1.08 14.28
N TYR A 94 3.62 -1.38 12.99
CA TYR A 94 4.71 -2.12 12.36
C TYR A 94 5.72 -1.23 11.63
N ALA A 95 5.59 0.09 11.75
CA ALA A 95 6.55 1.09 11.28
C ALA A 95 6.93 2.07 12.41
N PRO A 96 7.76 1.62 13.38
CA PRO A 96 8.03 2.39 14.60
C PRO A 96 9.09 3.50 14.46
N SER A 97 9.82 3.57 13.34
CA SER A 97 10.97 4.47 13.18
C SER A 97 10.65 5.92 12.84
#